data_AF-A0A920GQ29-F1
#
_entry.id   AF-A0A920GQ29-F1
#
_cell.length_a   1.000
_cell.length_b   1.000
_cell.length_c   1.000
_cell.angle_alpha   90.00
_cell.angle_beta   90.00
_cell.angle_gamma   90.00
#
_symmetry.space_group_name_H-M   'P 1'
#
loop_
_entity.id
_entity.type
_entity.pdbx_description
1 polymer ?
#
loop_
_entity_poly.entity_id
_entity_poly.type
_entity_poly.pdbx_seq_one_letter_code
_entity_poly.pdbx_strand_id
1 'polypeptide(L)'
;MQGRVAGSHLTSMHSMDNYYVSKLIPLIVEAEVHAIPNPLINIMLQGRHDTYPKRRGQTRVRELRDAGVLTGFGSDCVMDPWYSLGKADMLDVAFMGLHVGQLSSREDMAWCFEAVTTNSAKIMHLEGYGLSKGSKANFNLLQAKDPIEAIRLRAHRLAIVRGGRLIAKNTHLATNLFIDGRPDIVDPASYAPTQD
;
A
#
# COMPACT_ATOMS: atom_id res chain seq x y z
N MET A 1 21.12 17.29 -1.34
CA MET A 1 20.26 16.26 -0.70
C MET A 1 19.22 15.67 -1.65
N GLN A 2 19.17 16.11 -2.92
CA GLN A 2 18.22 15.63 -3.94
C GLN A 2 18.14 14.10 -3.99
N GLY A 3 16.91 13.61 -4.09
CA GLY A 3 16.57 12.20 -4.20
C GLY A 3 16.77 11.39 -2.92
N ARG A 4 17.17 12.00 -1.79
CA ARG A 4 17.45 11.30 -0.52
C ARG A 4 16.61 11.79 0.65
N VAL A 5 15.57 12.58 0.37
CA VAL A 5 14.71 13.20 1.38
C VAL A 5 13.28 12.74 1.15
N ALA A 6 12.61 12.35 2.24
CA ALA A 6 11.20 12.00 2.23
C ALA A 6 10.42 12.92 3.18
N GLY A 7 9.29 13.44 2.70
CA GLY A 7 8.26 14.06 3.53
C GLY A 7 7.22 13.01 3.92
N SER A 8 7.20 12.62 5.20
CA SER A 8 6.16 11.73 5.72
C SER A 8 4.88 12.50 6.08
N HIS A 9 3.76 11.80 6.05
CA HIS A 9 2.39 12.29 6.29
C HIS A 9 1.88 13.29 5.24
N LEU A 10 2.47 14.49 5.18
CA LEU A 10 2.06 15.61 4.33
C LEU A 10 0.54 15.90 4.39
N THR A 11 -0.10 15.64 5.54
CA THR A 11 -1.57 15.67 5.69
C THR A 11 -2.15 17.07 5.52
N SER A 12 -1.38 18.12 5.83
CA SER A 12 -1.79 19.51 5.62
C SER A 12 -2.07 19.81 4.13
N MET A 13 -1.41 19.13 3.19
CA MET A 13 -1.67 19.29 1.75
C MET A 13 -3.11 18.93 1.35
N HIS A 14 -3.80 18.09 2.15
CA HIS A 14 -5.23 17.82 1.98
C HIS A 14 -6.08 19.10 2.06
N SER A 15 -5.62 20.09 2.83
CA SER A 15 -6.40 21.28 3.21
C SER A 15 -5.77 22.59 2.79
N MET A 16 -4.67 22.53 2.05
CA MET A 16 -4.11 23.68 1.37
C MET A 16 -5.01 24.10 0.22
N ASP A 17 -4.98 25.41 -0.08
CA ASP A 17 -5.58 25.97 -1.28
C ASP A 17 -5.05 25.29 -2.56
N ASN A 18 -5.93 25.09 -3.53
CA ASN A 18 -5.59 24.38 -4.77
C ASN A 18 -4.59 25.16 -5.64
N TYR A 19 -4.68 26.49 -5.67
CA TYR A 19 -3.73 27.30 -6.43
C TYR A 19 -2.34 27.19 -5.81
N TYR A 20 -2.23 27.28 -4.49
CA TYR A 20 -0.97 27.06 -3.80
C TYR A 20 -0.36 25.69 -4.10
N VAL A 21 -1.15 24.60 -4.00
CA VAL A 21 -0.64 23.25 -4.25
C VAL A 21 -0.23 23.04 -5.70
N SER A 22 -0.92 23.66 -6.66
CA SER A 22 -0.54 23.63 -8.08
C SER A 22 0.86 24.19 -8.34
N LYS A 23 1.34 25.12 -7.49
CA LYS A 23 2.69 25.66 -7.55
C LYS A 23 3.68 24.87 -6.68
N LEU A 24 3.21 24.29 -5.58
CA LEU A 24 4.04 23.51 -4.67
C LEU A 24 4.49 22.16 -5.27
N ILE A 25 3.60 21.42 -5.94
CA ILE A 25 3.93 20.08 -6.47
C ILE A 25 5.12 20.12 -7.44
N PRO A 26 5.20 21.05 -8.41
CA PRO A 26 6.39 21.19 -9.26
C PRO A 26 7.69 21.41 -8.48
N LEU A 27 7.64 22.16 -7.37
CA LEU A 27 8.81 22.38 -6.51
C LEU A 27 9.22 21.11 -5.75
N ILE A 28 8.24 20.29 -5.32
CA ILE A 28 8.50 18.97 -4.71
C ILE A 28 9.21 18.05 -5.72
N VAL A 29 8.75 18.06 -6.98
CA VAL A 29 9.37 17.30 -8.08
C VAL A 29 10.78 17.79 -8.34
N GLU A 30 10.99 19.10 -8.51
CA GLU A 30 12.31 19.71 -8.73
C GLU A 30 13.30 19.42 -7.59
N ALA A 31 12.81 19.39 -6.35
CA ALA A 31 13.60 19.07 -5.18
C ALA A 31 13.85 17.55 -5.01
N GLU A 32 13.22 16.71 -5.81
CA GLU A 32 13.23 15.25 -5.72
C GLU A 32 12.86 14.72 -4.32
N VAL A 33 11.90 15.38 -3.67
CA VAL A 33 11.40 14.94 -2.36
C VAL A 33 10.40 13.81 -2.55
N HIS A 34 10.59 12.71 -1.84
CA HIS A 34 9.66 11.58 -1.82
C HIS A 34 8.50 11.82 -0.85
N ALA A 35 7.36 11.17 -1.06
CA ALA A 35 6.21 11.28 -0.17
C ALA A 35 5.90 9.94 0.51
N ILE A 36 5.67 9.97 1.84
CA ILE A 36 5.27 8.79 2.60
C ILE A 36 3.93 9.05 3.33
N PRO A 37 2.80 8.93 2.62
CA PRO A 37 1.49 8.91 3.24
C PRO A 37 1.26 7.66 4.11
N ASN A 38 0.52 7.81 5.21
CA ASN A 38 0.24 6.72 6.16
C ASN A 38 -1.28 6.48 6.27
N PRO A 39 -1.92 5.77 5.33
CA PRO A 39 -3.37 5.74 5.18
C PRO A 39 -4.16 5.36 6.44
N LEU A 40 -3.73 4.30 7.13
CA LEU A 40 -4.40 3.81 8.34
C LEU A 40 -4.43 4.87 9.44
N ILE A 41 -3.33 5.60 9.63
CA ILE A 41 -3.21 6.53 10.76
C ILE A 41 -3.71 7.91 10.38
N ASN A 42 -3.49 8.33 9.14
CA ASN A 42 -3.99 9.62 8.66
C ASN A 42 -5.53 9.66 8.76
N ILE A 43 -6.25 8.63 8.33
CA ILE A 43 -7.72 8.63 8.45
C ILE A 43 -8.22 8.56 9.91
N MET A 44 -7.43 7.98 10.82
CA MET A 44 -7.80 7.82 12.24
C MET A 44 -7.54 9.07 13.08
N LEU A 45 -6.51 9.84 12.74
CA LEU A 45 -6.06 11.01 13.54
C LEU A 45 -6.49 12.34 12.94
N GLN A 46 -6.61 12.46 11.62
CA GLN A 46 -6.97 13.72 10.97
C GLN A 46 -8.48 13.96 11.04
N GLY A 47 -8.91 15.21 10.88
CA GLY A 47 -10.34 15.59 10.94
C GLY A 47 -10.98 15.47 12.32
N ARG A 48 -10.21 15.22 13.39
CA ARG A 48 -10.72 15.15 14.77
C ARG A 48 -11.25 16.49 15.30
N HIS A 49 -10.78 17.61 14.74
CA HIS A 49 -11.28 18.95 15.06
C HIS A 49 -12.43 19.42 14.15
N ASP A 50 -12.77 18.65 13.11
CA ASP A 50 -13.95 18.94 12.28
C ASP A 50 -15.22 18.40 12.97
N THR A 51 -16.33 19.10 12.83
CA THR A 51 -17.68 18.54 13.10
C THR A 51 -18.15 17.76 11.88
N TYR A 52 -19.11 18.31 11.12
CA TYR A 52 -19.52 17.80 9.81
C TYR A 52 -19.63 18.97 8.81
N PRO A 53 -19.12 18.80 7.57
CA PRO A 53 -18.46 17.59 7.03
C PRO A 53 -17.07 17.32 7.66
N LYS A 54 -16.69 16.04 7.77
CA LYS A 54 -15.40 15.61 8.32
C LYS A 54 -14.43 15.27 7.18
N ARG A 55 -13.25 15.91 7.17
CA ARG A 55 -12.24 15.68 6.12
C ARG A 55 -11.57 14.31 6.26
N ARG A 56 -11.08 13.76 5.15
CA ARG A 56 -10.26 12.53 5.16
C ARG A 56 -8.87 12.77 5.74
N GLY A 57 -8.26 13.90 5.40
CA GLY A 57 -6.96 14.32 5.93
C GLY A 57 -5.75 13.56 5.38
N GLN A 58 -5.91 12.78 4.32
CA GLN A 58 -4.79 12.17 3.60
C GLN A 58 -4.15 13.18 2.65
N THR A 59 -2.82 13.17 2.52
CA THR A 59 -2.14 13.97 1.47
C THR A 59 -2.66 13.67 0.06
N ARG A 60 -2.27 14.49 -0.92
CA ARG A 60 -2.74 14.44 -2.32
C ARG A 60 -2.07 13.32 -3.13
N VAL A 61 -2.34 12.07 -2.75
CA VAL A 61 -1.64 10.88 -3.30
C VAL A 61 -1.75 10.78 -4.82
N ARG A 62 -2.95 10.99 -5.39
CA ARG A 62 -3.20 10.96 -6.83
C ARG A 62 -2.34 12.01 -7.53
N GLU A 63 -2.42 13.26 -7.09
CA GLU A 63 -1.74 14.38 -7.72
C GLU A 63 -0.22 14.30 -7.59
N LEU A 64 0.30 13.86 -6.44
CA LEU A 64 1.72 13.64 -6.23
C LEU A 64 2.24 12.53 -7.15
N ARG A 65 1.56 11.39 -7.19
CA ARG A 65 1.92 10.28 -8.08
C ARG A 65 1.95 10.71 -9.53
N ASP A 66 0.91 11.41 -9.99
CA ASP A 66 0.75 11.78 -11.39
C ASP A 66 1.78 12.80 -11.84
N ALA A 67 2.22 13.65 -10.92
CA ALA A 67 3.30 14.59 -11.15
C ALA A 67 4.69 13.93 -11.14
N GLY A 68 4.79 12.62 -10.87
CA GLY A 68 6.05 11.88 -10.82
C GLY A 68 6.76 11.90 -9.46
N VAL A 69 6.09 12.35 -8.39
CA VAL A 69 6.66 12.28 -7.04
C VAL A 69 6.67 10.83 -6.57
N LEU A 70 7.86 10.30 -6.30
CA LEU A 70 7.99 8.94 -5.77
C LEU A 70 7.29 8.83 -4.41
N THR A 71 6.23 8.04 -4.38
CA THR A 71 5.32 7.92 -3.24
C THR A 71 5.19 6.47 -2.80
N GLY A 72 5.34 6.21 -1.50
CA GLY A 72 5.18 4.89 -0.89
C GLY A 72 4.34 4.97 0.38
N PHE A 73 3.55 3.94 0.69
CA PHE A 73 2.70 3.94 1.88
C PHE A 73 3.40 3.36 3.11
N GLY A 74 3.17 3.98 4.27
CA GLY A 74 3.59 3.49 5.57
C GLY A 74 2.41 2.99 6.43
N SER A 75 2.68 2.01 7.30
CA SER A 75 1.73 1.61 8.36
C SER A 75 1.73 2.60 9.51
N ASP A 76 2.88 3.25 9.77
CA ASP A 76 3.12 4.22 10.86
C ASP A 76 3.07 3.58 12.26
N CYS A 77 1.88 3.22 12.73
CA CYS A 77 1.66 2.73 14.09
C CYS A 77 1.11 1.30 14.09
N VAL A 78 1.51 0.50 15.09
CA VAL A 78 0.96 -0.84 15.37
C VAL A 78 0.89 -1.03 16.88
N MET A 79 -0.31 -1.12 17.44
CA MET A 79 -0.56 -1.29 18.88
C MET A 79 0.22 -0.31 19.76
N ASP A 80 0.13 0.98 19.45
CA ASP A 80 0.81 2.06 20.18
C ASP A 80 -0.19 3.14 20.67
N PRO A 81 0.26 4.19 21.38
CA PRO A 81 -0.62 5.23 21.91
C PRO A 81 -1.43 6.01 20.86
N TRP A 82 -1.00 6.02 19.60
CA TRP A 82 -1.69 6.73 18.52
C TRP A 82 -2.63 5.80 17.73
N TYR A 83 -2.36 4.50 17.71
CA TYR A 83 -3.20 3.50 17.06
C TYR A 83 -3.16 2.14 17.77
N SER A 84 -4.26 1.80 18.44
CA SER A 84 -4.37 0.56 19.24
C SER A 84 -4.63 -0.71 18.41
N LEU A 85 -4.75 -0.60 17.08
CA LEU A 85 -5.00 -1.74 16.18
C LEU A 85 -3.73 -2.06 15.37
N GLY A 86 -3.89 -2.92 14.37
CA GLY A 86 -2.87 -3.25 13.39
C GLY A 86 -2.19 -4.60 13.63
N LYS A 87 -1.77 -5.23 12.53
CA LYS A 87 -1.01 -6.49 12.50
C LYS A 87 0.23 -6.40 11.61
N ALA A 88 0.72 -5.18 11.37
CA ALA A 88 1.84 -4.88 10.48
C ALA A 88 1.71 -5.47 9.06
N ASP A 89 0.49 -5.49 8.51
CA ASP A 89 0.22 -6.04 7.18
C ASP A 89 0.14 -4.92 6.13
N MET A 90 1.13 -4.88 5.24
CA MET A 90 1.19 -3.85 4.19
C MET A 90 0.09 -3.96 3.13
N LEU A 91 -0.59 -5.12 2.99
CA LEU A 91 -1.76 -5.22 2.12
C LEU A 91 -2.98 -4.50 2.73
N ASP A 92 -3.09 -4.46 4.07
CA ASP A 92 -4.11 -3.62 4.74
C ASP A 92 -3.81 -2.13 4.54
N VAL A 93 -2.53 -1.74 4.56
CA VAL A 93 -2.10 -0.37 4.27
C VAL A 93 -2.46 0.03 2.84
N ALA A 94 -2.13 -0.80 1.84
CA ALA A 94 -2.49 -0.56 0.44
C ALA A 94 -4.01 -0.53 0.25
N PHE A 95 -4.74 -1.44 0.89
CA PHE A 95 -6.20 -1.48 0.89
C PHE A 95 -6.79 -0.18 1.46
N MET A 96 -6.29 0.34 2.57
CA MET A 96 -6.78 1.63 3.09
C MET A 96 -6.37 2.81 2.18
N GLY A 97 -5.15 2.77 1.66
CA GLY A 97 -4.60 3.79 0.75
C GLY A 97 -5.48 3.99 -0.48
N LEU A 98 -5.92 2.90 -1.11
CA LEU A 98 -6.75 3.01 -2.30
C LEU A 98 -8.15 3.57 -2.00
N HIS A 99 -8.75 3.21 -0.85
CA HIS A 99 -10.07 3.70 -0.47
C HIS A 99 -10.06 5.19 -0.14
N VAL A 100 -9.12 5.61 0.71
CA VAL A 100 -9.02 7.01 1.15
C VAL A 100 -8.59 7.91 -0.02
N GLY A 101 -7.70 7.41 -0.88
CA GLY A 101 -7.22 8.10 -2.08
C GLY A 101 -8.17 8.03 -3.29
N GLN A 102 -9.27 7.27 -3.21
CA GLN A 102 -10.17 7.01 -4.36
C GLN A 102 -9.44 6.47 -5.60
N LEU A 103 -8.49 5.57 -5.39
CA LEU A 103 -7.60 4.98 -6.38
C LEU A 103 -8.16 3.62 -6.83
N SER A 104 -9.32 3.62 -7.50
CA SER A 104 -10.09 2.40 -7.80
C SER A 104 -9.95 1.85 -9.22
N SER A 105 -9.23 2.52 -10.12
CA SER A 105 -8.95 1.93 -11.45
C SER A 105 -7.98 0.75 -11.33
N ARG A 106 -7.91 -0.11 -12.35
CA ARG A 106 -6.96 -1.25 -12.35
C ARG A 106 -5.51 -0.77 -12.24
N GLU A 107 -5.17 0.30 -12.96
CA GLU A 107 -3.85 0.95 -12.88
C GLU A 107 -3.58 1.46 -11.47
N ASP A 108 -4.57 2.10 -10.87
CA ASP A 108 -4.47 2.64 -9.51
C ASP A 108 -4.25 1.57 -8.45
N MET A 109 -5.01 0.48 -8.51
CA MET A 109 -4.89 -0.63 -7.55
C MET A 109 -3.56 -1.36 -7.73
N ALA A 110 -3.10 -1.56 -8.96
CA ALA A 110 -1.77 -2.10 -9.23
C ALA A 110 -0.67 -1.19 -8.65
N TRP A 111 -0.78 0.12 -8.87
CA TRP A 111 0.14 1.09 -8.28
C TRP A 111 0.10 1.11 -6.74
N CYS A 112 -1.05 0.92 -6.11
CA CYS A 112 -1.13 0.84 -4.65
C CYS A 112 -0.33 -0.36 -4.08
N PHE A 113 -0.19 -1.45 -4.86
CA PHE A 113 0.70 -2.56 -4.50
C PHE A 113 2.18 -2.16 -4.63
N GLU A 114 2.54 -1.43 -5.69
CA GLU A 114 3.88 -0.86 -5.86
C GLU A 114 4.24 0.11 -4.74
N ALA A 115 3.27 0.91 -4.28
CA ALA A 115 3.42 1.87 -3.19
C ALA A 115 3.83 1.21 -1.86
N VAL A 116 3.55 -0.09 -1.66
CA VAL A 116 3.99 -0.84 -0.46
C VAL A 116 5.13 -1.83 -0.74
N THR A 117 5.68 -1.82 -1.96
CA THR A 117 6.76 -2.72 -2.38
C THR A 117 7.89 -1.94 -3.06
N THR A 118 7.85 -1.81 -4.38
CA THR A 118 8.91 -1.23 -5.21
C THR A 118 9.14 0.25 -4.92
N ASN A 119 8.09 1.05 -4.69
CA ASN A 119 8.26 2.47 -4.41
C ASN A 119 8.91 2.68 -3.04
N SER A 120 8.44 1.97 -2.00
CA SER A 120 9.06 2.03 -0.68
C SER A 120 10.52 1.58 -0.70
N ALA A 121 10.86 0.54 -1.47
CA ALA A 121 12.24 0.11 -1.65
C ALA A 121 13.12 1.18 -2.33
N LYS A 122 12.59 1.88 -3.34
CA LYS A 122 13.27 3.01 -4.00
C LYS A 122 13.48 4.18 -3.03
N ILE A 123 12.46 4.54 -2.24
CA ILE A 123 12.55 5.60 -1.21
C ILE A 123 13.64 5.28 -0.17
N MET A 124 13.77 4.00 0.20
CA MET A 124 14.79 3.53 1.14
C MET A 124 16.17 3.28 0.51
N HIS A 125 16.32 3.49 -0.80
CA HIS A 125 17.55 3.19 -1.55
C HIS A 125 18.05 1.75 -1.40
N LEU A 126 17.13 0.78 -1.40
CA LEU A 126 17.51 -0.62 -1.26
C LEU A 126 18.13 -1.16 -2.56
N GLU A 127 19.38 -1.61 -2.46
CA GLU A 127 20.08 -2.27 -3.57
C GLU A 127 19.65 -3.74 -3.73
N GLY A 128 19.52 -4.18 -4.98
CA GLY A 128 19.17 -5.56 -5.33
C GLY A 128 17.76 -5.98 -4.89
N TYR A 129 16.83 -5.01 -4.79
CA TYR A 129 15.41 -5.25 -4.55
C TYR A 129 14.66 -5.49 -5.87
N GLY A 130 13.84 -6.54 -5.90
CA GLY A 130 12.99 -6.88 -7.04
C GLY A 130 13.14 -8.32 -7.50
N LEU A 131 12.32 -8.71 -8.47
CA LEU A 131 12.28 -10.05 -9.04
C LEU A 131 12.95 -10.04 -10.42
N SER A 132 14.26 -9.83 -10.45
CA SER A 132 15.06 -9.82 -11.67
C SER A 132 16.33 -10.66 -11.51
N LYS A 133 16.84 -11.18 -12.63
CA LYS A 133 18.12 -11.92 -12.63
C LYS A 133 19.23 -11.02 -12.08
N GLY A 134 19.98 -11.53 -11.10
CA GLY A 134 21.03 -10.77 -10.41
C GLY A 134 20.59 -10.12 -9.10
N SER A 135 19.27 -9.96 -8.86
CA SER A 135 18.76 -9.51 -7.57
C SER A 135 18.92 -10.58 -6.48
N LYS A 136 18.88 -10.15 -5.21
CA LYS A 136 18.85 -11.11 -4.10
C LYS A 136 17.56 -11.92 -4.18
N ALA A 137 17.64 -13.24 -3.94
CA ALA A 137 16.48 -14.12 -3.89
C ALA A 137 15.65 -13.89 -2.61
N ASN A 138 14.99 -12.74 -2.54
CA ASN A 138 14.13 -12.26 -1.46
C ASN A 138 12.72 -12.05 -2.02
N PHE A 139 11.75 -12.85 -1.59
CA PHE A 139 10.37 -12.70 -2.07
C PHE A 139 9.36 -13.34 -1.11
N ASN A 140 8.12 -12.88 -1.23
CA ASN A 140 6.95 -13.48 -0.59
C ASN A 140 6.09 -14.16 -1.66
N LEU A 141 5.65 -15.38 -1.41
CA LEU A 141 4.62 -16.03 -2.21
C LEU A 141 3.25 -15.74 -1.59
N LEU A 142 2.40 -15.04 -2.33
CA LEU A 142 1.04 -14.69 -1.91
C LEU A 142 0.02 -15.63 -2.55
N GLN A 143 -1.01 -16.01 -1.80
CA GLN A 143 -2.17 -16.76 -2.31
C GLN A 143 -3.14 -15.81 -3.01
N ALA A 144 -2.75 -15.32 -4.18
CA ALA A 144 -3.54 -14.45 -5.06
C ALA A 144 -3.03 -14.59 -6.50
N LYS A 145 -3.87 -14.27 -7.49
CA LYS A 145 -3.52 -14.39 -8.91
C LYS A 145 -2.67 -13.23 -9.42
N ASP A 146 -2.86 -12.04 -8.87
CA ASP A 146 -2.17 -10.82 -9.29
C ASP A 146 -2.11 -9.79 -8.13
N PRO A 147 -1.42 -8.65 -8.31
CA PRO A 147 -1.32 -7.60 -7.28
C PRO A 147 -2.65 -7.00 -6.82
N ILE A 148 -3.64 -6.90 -7.71
CA ILE A 148 -4.96 -6.36 -7.37
C ILE A 148 -5.71 -7.35 -6.48
N GLU A 149 -5.69 -8.63 -6.86
CA GLU A 149 -6.27 -9.70 -6.06
C GLU A 149 -5.55 -9.86 -4.72
N ALA A 150 -4.23 -9.62 -4.69
CA ALA A 150 -3.46 -9.61 -3.44
C ALA A 150 -4.01 -8.57 -2.46
N ILE A 151 -4.33 -7.36 -2.93
CA ILE A 151 -4.96 -6.31 -2.12
C ILE A 151 -6.41 -6.68 -1.77
N ARG A 152 -7.24 -7.07 -2.75
CA ARG A 152 -8.66 -7.41 -2.56
C ARG A 152 -8.85 -8.46 -1.47
N LEU A 153 -8.05 -9.53 -1.55
CA LEU A 153 -8.12 -10.66 -0.63
C LEU A 153 -7.35 -10.42 0.67
N ARG A 154 -6.56 -9.35 0.77
CA ARG A 154 -5.54 -9.19 1.83
C ARG A 154 -4.74 -10.50 1.97
N ALA A 155 -4.18 -10.91 0.82
CA ALA A 155 -3.83 -12.29 0.55
C ALA A 155 -2.92 -12.96 1.59
N HIS A 156 -3.16 -14.26 1.79
CA HIS A 156 -2.36 -15.10 2.67
C HIS A 156 -0.93 -15.24 2.14
N ARG A 157 0.07 -15.21 3.03
CA ARG A 157 1.48 -15.46 2.68
C ARG A 157 1.74 -16.95 2.78
N LEU A 158 1.99 -17.63 1.67
CA LEU A 158 2.27 -19.07 1.63
C LEU A 158 3.71 -19.37 2.01
N ALA A 159 4.64 -18.52 1.56
CA ALA A 159 6.07 -18.68 1.83
C ALA A 159 6.79 -17.33 1.87
N ILE A 160 7.84 -17.26 2.68
CA ILE A 160 8.77 -16.12 2.74
C ILE A 160 10.17 -16.67 2.49
N VAL A 161 10.84 -16.17 1.46
CA VAL A 161 12.19 -16.56 1.07
C VAL A 161 13.11 -15.36 1.24
N ARG A 162 14.26 -15.56 1.88
CA ARG A 162 15.30 -14.55 2.06
C ARG A 162 16.67 -15.16 1.75
N GLY A 163 17.40 -14.54 0.82
CA GLY A 163 18.71 -15.01 0.37
C GLY A 163 18.65 -16.42 -0.23
N GLY A 164 17.54 -16.79 -0.86
CA GLY A 164 17.32 -18.14 -1.40
C GLY A 164 16.93 -19.19 -0.36
N ARG A 165 16.81 -18.82 0.92
CA ARG A 165 16.37 -19.71 2.00
C ARG A 165 14.91 -19.46 2.36
N LEU A 166 14.11 -20.52 2.47
CA LEU A 166 12.77 -20.46 3.04
C LEU A 166 12.87 -20.16 4.55
N ILE A 167 12.32 -19.03 4.99
CA ILE A 167 12.37 -18.60 6.40
C ILE A 167 11.01 -18.65 7.10
N ALA A 168 9.91 -18.66 6.36
CA ALA A 168 8.57 -18.92 6.90
C ALA A 168 7.69 -19.60 5.84
N LYS A 169 6.77 -20.43 6.30
CA LYS A 169 5.80 -21.15 5.46
C LYS A 169 4.48 -21.26 6.22
N ASN A 170 3.38 -21.06 5.51
CA ASN A 170 2.04 -21.31 6.04
C ASN A 170 1.31 -22.33 5.18
N THR A 171 0.26 -22.93 5.73
CA THR A 171 -0.66 -23.77 4.98
C THR A 171 -1.49 -22.93 4.03
N HIS A 172 -1.87 -23.55 2.90
CA HIS A 172 -2.83 -22.96 1.99
C HIS A 172 -4.14 -22.64 2.72
N LEU A 173 -4.65 -21.41 2.57
CA LEU A 173 -5.91 -21.01 3.19
C LEU A 173 -7.06 -21.58 2.36
N ALA A 174 -7.88 -22.42 2.96
CA ALA A 174 -9.09 -22.92 2.34
C ALA A 174 -10.19 -23.04 3.41
N THR A 175 -11.45 -22.91 2.98
CA THR A 175 -12.62 -23.00 3.85
C THR A 175 -13.31 -24.34 3.60
N ASN A 176 -13.47 -25.14 4.65
CA ASN A 176 -14.31 -26.33 4.58
C ASN A 176 -15.78 -25.91 4.65
N LEU A 177 -16.61 -26.41 3.74
CA LEU A 177 -18.05 -26.21 3.73
C LEU A 177 -18.75 -27.49 4.19
N PHE A 178 -19.71 -27.33 5.09
CA PHE A 178 -20.58 -28.40 5.56
C PHE A 178 -22.02 -28.10 5.10
N ILE A 179 -22.19 -27.99 3.78
CA ILE A 179 -23.46 -27.60 3.14
C ILE A 179 -23.75 -28.60 2.01
N ASP A 180 -24.87 -29.31 2.12
CA ASP A 180 -25.28 -30.30 1.13
C ASP A 180 -25.41 -29.68 -0.28
N GLY A 181 -24.90 -30.40 -1.29
CA GLY A 181 -24.92 -29.95 -2.68
C GLY A 181 -23.92 -28.84 -3.04
N ARG A 182 -22.98 -28.50 -2.15
CA ARG A 182 -21.87 -27.57 -2.42
C ARG A 182 -20.51 -28.29 -2.39
N PRO A 183 -19.44 -27.71 -2.96
CA PRO A 183 -18.10 -28.26 -2.83
C PRO A 183 -17.65 -28.32 -1.36
N ASP A 184 -16.95 -29.39 -0.97
CA ASP A 184 -16.46 -29.56 0.41
C ASP A 184 -15.42 -28.51 0.82
N ILE A 185 -14.66 -27.97 -0.15
CA ILE A 185 -13.60 -26.99 0.08
C ILE A 185 -13.73 -25.84 -0.91
N VAL A 186 -13.63 -24.61 -0.41
CA VAL A 186 -13.55 -23.41 -1.23
C VAL A 186 -12.22 -22.69 -0.98
N ASP A 187 -11.49 -22.45 -2.07
CA ASP A 187 -10.32 -21.57 -2.07
C ASP A 187 -10.73 -20.15 -2.47
N PRO A 188 -10.61 -19.15 -1.58
CA PRO A 188 -10.97 -17.76 -1.90
C PRO A 188 -10.13 -17.16 -3.04
N ALA A 189 -8.92 -17.66 -3.28
CA ALA A 189 -8.04 -17.19 -4.36
C ALA A 189 -8.36 -17.81 -5.74
N SER A 190 -9.19 -18.86 -5.77
CA SER A 190 -9.62 -19.48 -7.03
C SER A 190 -10.55 -18.56 -7.83
N TYR A 191 -11.32 -17.72 -7.13
CA TYR A 191 -12.21 -16.72 -7.73
C TYR A 191 -11.47 -15.39 -7.95
N ALA A 192 -11.17 -15.09 -9.20
CA ALA A 192 -10.65 -13.80 -9.65
C ALA A 192 -11.24 -13.47 -11.02
N PRO A 193 -11.46 -12.19 -11.36
CA PRO A 193 -11.88 -11.79 -12.70
C PRO A 193 -10.96 -12.36 -13.78
N THR A 194 -11.52 -12.72 -14.93
CA THR A 194 -10.74 -13.07 -16.12
C THR A 194 -9.97 -11.84 -16.61
N GLN A 195 -8.75 -12.07 -17.11
CA GLN A 195 -8.03 -11.03 -17.85
C GLN A 195 -8.55 -11.05 -19.29
N ASP A 196 -9.69 -10.40 -19.51
CA ASP A 196 -10.19 -10.07 -20.84
C ASP A 196 -9.76 -8.65 -21.22
#